data_AF-A0A936THV4-F1
#
_entry.id   AF-A0A936THV4-F1
#
_cell.length_a   1.000
_cell.length_b   1.000
_cell.length_c   1.000
_cell.angle_alpha   90.00
_cell.angle_beta   90.00
_cell.angle_gamma   90.00
#
_symmetry.space_group_name_H-M   'P 1'
#
loop_
_entity.id
_entity.type
_entity.pdbx_description
1 polymer ?
#
loop_
_entity_poly.entity_id
_entity_poly.type
_entity_poly.pdbx_seq_one_letter_code
_entity_poly.pdbx_strand_id
1 'polypeptide(L)'
;MLDKKALDVQVLHVAPLTSIADYLVIGSAESDRQTRAVADSIVDELSRVGQRPLSVEGTSSGQWVLIDFGDVVAHVMRQDSRAHYALERLWSDAQRVPVPDESSAVITPPKRRLVRKANPQKTV
;
A
#
# COMPACT_ATOMS: atom_id res chain seq x y z
N MET A 1 0.99 -5.29 8.29
CA MET A 1 1.52 -6.38 7.43
C MET A 1 2.52 -7.23 8.19
N LEU A 2 3.59 -6.65 8.73
CA LEU A 2 4.64 -7.38 9.46
C LEU A 2 4.10 -8.10 10.71
N ASP A 3 3.18 -7.49 11.46
CA ASP A 3 2.50 -8.13 12.60
C ASP A 3 1.78 -9.45 12.26
N LYS A 4 1.38 -9.61 10.99
CA LYS A 4 0.73 -10.82 10.45
C LYS A 4 1.69 -11.71 9.66
N LYS A 5 2.99 -11.47 9.82
CA LYS A 5 4.10 -12.22 9.21
C LYS A 5 4.02 -12.26 7.69
N ALA A 6 3.57 -11.17 7.07
CA ALA A 6 3.63 -11.04 5.62
C ALA A 6 5.10 -11.03 5.17
N LEU A 7 5.38 -11.72 4.07
CA LEU A 7 6.70 -11.90 3.50
C LEU A 7 6.96 -10.85 2.42
N ASP A 8 8.24 -10.53 2.18
CA ASP A 8 8.71 -9.67 1.09
C ASP A 8 7.91 -8.37 0.93
N VAL A 9 7.64 -7.69 2.06
CA VAL A 9 6.87 -6.45 2.06
C VAL A 9 7.68 -5.35 1.37
N GLN A 10 7.15 -4.83 0.26
CA GLN A 10 7.74 -3.74 -0.50
C GLN A 10 6.80 -2.54 -0.52
N VAL A 11 7.36 -1.35 -0.34
CA VAL A 11 6.66 -0.08 -0.51
C VAL A 11 7.27 0.64 -1.70
N LEU A 12 6.44 0.98 -2.68
CA LEU A 12 6.83 1.62 -3.92
C LEU A 12 6.21 3.01 -3.98
N HIS A 13 7.04 4.04 -4.17
CA HIS A 13 6.57 5.40 -4.43
C HIS A 13 6.32 5.55 -5.94
N VAL A 14 5.04 5.55 -6.32
CA VAL A 14 4.57 5.49 -7.71
C VAL A 14 3.97 6.80 -8.20
N ALA A 15 3.75 7.79 -7.31
CA ALA A 15 3.25 9.13 -7.65
C ALA A 15 3.95 9.80 -8.86
N PRO A 16 5.28 9.67 -9.06
CA PRO A 16 5.95 10.27 -10.22
C PRO A 16 5.66 9.55 -11.53
N LEU A 17 5.20 8.29 -11.47
CA LEU A 17 5.01 7.41 -12.63
C LEU A 17 3.53 7.34 -13.05
N THR A 18 2.60 7.54 -12.12
CA THR A 18 1.16 7.42 -12.37
C THR A 18 0.35 8.34 -11.46
N SER A 19 -0.83 8.72 -11.92
CA SER A 19 -1.81 9.48 -11.12
C SER A 19 -2.79 8.59 -10.35
N ILE A 20 -2.61 7.26 -10.40
CA ILE A 20 -3.54 6.31 -9.78
C ILE A 20 -3.44 6.32 -8.25
N ALA A 21 -2.22 6.38 -7.71
CA ALA A 21 -1.93 6.38 -6.28
C ALA A 21 -0.56 7.03 -6.02
N ASP A 22 -0.30 7.43 -4.78
CA ASP A 22 1.02 7.92 -4.38
C ASP A 22 1.96 6.75 -4.01
N TYR A 23 1.42 5.73 -3.33
CA TYR A 23 2.18 4.56 -2.89
C TYR A 23 1.47 3.25 -3.22
N LEU A 24 2.27 2.25 -3.57
CA LEU A 24 1.84 0.89 -3.75
C LEU A 24 2.59 -0.02 -2.76
N VAL A 25 1.84 -0.75 -1.93
CA VAL A 25 2.40 -1.65 -0.92
C VAL A 25 2.12 -3.08 -1.36
N ILE A 26 3.15 -3.91 -1.48
CA ILE A 26 3.02 -5.31 -1.90
C ILE A 26 3.52 -6.20 -0.78
N GLY A 27 2.70 -7.15 -0.33
CA GLY A 27 3.06 -8.17 0.64
C GLY A 27 2.69 -9.57 0.16
N SER A 28 3.52 -10.54 0.52
CA SER A 28 3.30 -11.96 0.23
C SER A 28 2.77 -12.73 1.44
N ALA A 29 2.02 -13.79 1.17
CA ALA A 29 1.53 -14.74 2.15
C ALA A 29 1.73 -16.18 1.67
N GLU A 30 1.93 -17.10 2.61
CA GLU A 30 2.15 -18.53 2.35
C GLU A 30 0.82 -19.28 2.16
N SER A 31 -0.29 -18.73 2.64
CA SER A 31 -1.61 -19.35 2.53
C SER A 31 -2.73 -18.33 2.37
N ASP A 32 -3.84 -18.76 1.79
CA ASP A 32 -5.00 -17.92 1.54
C ASP A 32 -5.62 -17.40 2.85
N ARG A 33 -5.49 -18.19 3.93
CA ARG A 33 -5.89 -17.78 5.28
C ARG A 33 -5.02 -16.63 5.76
N GLN A 34 -3.70 -16.71 5.55
CA GLN A 34 -2.79 -15.64 5.92
C GLN A 34 -3.03 -14.40 5.08
N THR A 35 -3.26 -14.52 3.77
CA THR A 35 -3.61 -13.38 2.90
C THR A 35 -4.79 -12.60 3.48
N ARG A 36 -5.89 -13.31 3.83
CA ARG A 36 -7.07 -12.69 4.45
C ARG A 36 -6.74 -12.08 5.80
N ALA A 37 -6.03 -12.81 6.67
CA ALA A 37 -5.66 -12.29 7.99
C ALA A 37 -4.78 -11.03 7.93
N VAL A 38 -3.87 -10.94 6.96
CA VAL A 38 -3.06 -9.73 6.71
C VAL A 38 -3.97 -8.59 6.24
N ALA A 39 -4.87 -8.85 5.28
CA ALA A 39 -5.79 -7.85 4.75
C ALA A 39 -6.75 -7.32 5.81
N ASP A 40 -7.41 -8.20 6.56
CA ASP A 40 -8.31 -7.86 7.65
C ASP A 40 -7.59 -7.01 8.71
N SER A 41 -6.36 -7.39 9.06
CA SER A 41 -5.53 -6.61 9.99
C SER A 41 -5.21 -5.20 9.49
N ILE A 42 -4.96 -5.02 8.18
CA ILE A 42 -4.72 -3.68 7.61
C ILE A 42 -5.98 -2.83 7.74
N VAL A 43 -7.14 -3.39 7.38
CA VAL A 43 -8.41 -2.68 7.45
C VAL A 43 -8.78 -2.34 8.89
N ASP A 44 -8.60 -3.27 9.83
CA ASP A 44 -8.91 -3.09 11.24
C ASP A 44 -8.04 -1.99 11.87
N GLU A 45 -6.71 -2.04 11.69
CA GLU A 45 -5.81 -1.06 12.28
C GLU A 45 -6.02 0.34 11.70
N LEU A 46 -6.24 0.46 10.38
CA LEU A 46 -6.51 1.76 9.76
C LEU A 46 -7.90 2.30 10.14
N SER A 47 -8.89 1.43 10.29
CA SER A 47 -10.23 1.84 10.75
C SER A 47 -10.19 2.44 12.16
N ARG A 48 -9.31 1.95 13.04
CA ARG A 48 -9.13 2.49 14.41
C ARG A 48 -8.61 3.92 14.42
N VAL A 49 -7.87 4.34 13.39
CA VAL A 49 -7.39 5.73 13.22
C VAL A 49 -8.28 6.54 12.29
N GLY A 50 -9.49 6.05 11.99
CA GLY A 50 -10.49 6.74 11.18
C GLY A 50 -10.26 6.65 9.67
N GLN A 51 -9.33 5.81 9.20
CA GLN A 51 -9.04 5.61 7.78
C GLN A 51 -9.73 4.34 7.29
N ARG A 52 -10.74 4.51 6.42
CA ARG A 52 -11.46 3.39 5.82
C ARG A 52 -11.02 3.18 4.37
N PRO A 53 -10.91 1.93 3.90
CA PRO A 53 -10.65 1.68 2.49
C PRO A 53 -11.82 2.16 1.64
N LEU A 54 -11.51 2.66 0.44
CA LEU A 54 -12.46 2.95 -0.63
C LEU A 54 -13.04 1.64 -1.18
N SER A 55 -12.19 0.63 -1.36
CA SER A 55 -12.59 -0.71 -1.78
C SER A 55 -11.68 -1.79 -1.20
N VAL A 56 -12.25 -2.99 -1.08
CA VAL A 56 -11.54 -4.22 -0.71
C VAL A 56 -12.01 -5.32 -1.65
N GLU A 57 -11.10 -5.89 -2.41
CA GLU A 57 -11.41 -6.88 -3.45
C GLU A 57 -10.61 -8.18 -3.23
N GLY A 58 -11.18 -9.32 -3.64
CA GLY A 58 -10.48 -10.61 -3.62
C GLY A 58 -10.43 -11.35 -2.27
N THR A 59 -11.05 -10.81 -1.21
CA THR A 59 -11.09 -11.44 0.12
C THR A 59 -11.73 -12.83 0.13
N SER A 60 -12.69 -13.09 -0.76
CA SER A 60 -13.37 -14.39 -0.84
C SER A 60 -12.43 -15.53 -1.25
N SER A 61 -11.54 -15.31 -2.22
CA SER A 61 -10.55 -16.31 -2.66
C SER A 61 -9.32 -16.33 -1.74
N GLY A 62 -8.89 -15.17 -1.23
CA GLY A 62 -7.66 -15.04 -0.45
C GLY A 62 -6.39 -15.36 -1.24
N GLN A 63 -6.48 -15.54 -2.56
CA GLN A 63 -5.30 -15.71 -3.41
C GLN A 63 -4.58 -14.38 -3.60
N TRP A 64 -5.37 -13.31 -3.75
CA TRP A 64 -4.92 -11.95 -3.90
C TRP A 64 -6.02 -11.04 -3.37
N VAL A 65 -5.69 -10.23 -2.37
CA VAL A 65 -6.53 -9.16 -1.85
C VAL A 65 -5.95 -7.81 -2.23
N LEU A 66 -6.78 -6.96 -2.84
CA LEU A 66 -6.47 -5.57 -3.13
C LEU A 66 -7.25 -4.69 -2.16
N ILE A 67 -6.56 -3.73 -1.55
CA ILE A 67 -7.15 -2.77 -0.61
C ILE A 67 -6.79 -1.38 -1.10
N ASP A 68 -7.80 -0.59 -1.43
CA ASP A 68 -7.62 0.75 -1.98
C ASP A 68 -7.97 1.81 -0.92
N PHE A 69 -7.06 2.74 -0.66
CA PHE A 69 -7.28 3.92 0.20
C PHE A 69 -7.21 5.25 -0.60
N GLY A 70 -7.17 5.19 -1.93
CA GLY A 70 -6.98 6.33 -2.82
C GLY A 70 -5.50 6.68 -2.99
N ASP A 71 -4.89 7.28 -1.97
CA ASP A 71 -3.48 7.69 -2.04
C ASP A 71 -2.52 6.49 -1.88
N VAL A 72 -3.00 5.39 -1.26
CA VAL A 72 -2.21 4.18 -1.01
C VAL A 72 -3.01 2.95 -1.42
N VAL A 73 -2.40 2.08 -2.22
CA VAL A 73 -3.00 0.80 -2.63
C VAL A 73 -2.16 -0.36 -2.09
N ALA A 74 -2.78 -1.24 -1.30
CA ALA A 74 -2.14 -2.42 -0.75
C ALA A 74 -2.55 -3.69 -1.51
N HIS A 75 -1.55 -4.46 -1.93
CA HIS A 75 -1.69 -5.74 -2.56
C HIS A 75 -1.15 -6.81 -1.60
N VAL A 76 -2.02 -7.73 -1.17
CA VAL A 76 -1.64 -8.89 -0.37
C VAL A 76 -1.93 -10.13 -1.18
N MET A 77 -0.92 -10.95 -1.48
CA MET A 77 -1.13 -12.10 -2.36
C MET A 77 -0.29 -13.30 -1.98
N ARG A 78 -0.72 -14.47 -2.45
CA ARG A 78 0.07 -15.70 -2.43
C ARG A 78 1.41 -15.49 -3.11
N GLN A 79 2.46 -16.13 -2.59
CA GLN A 79 3.78 -16.13 -3.23
C GLN A 79 3.71 -16.63 -4.69
N ASP A 80 2.93 -17.68 -4.93
CA ASP A 80 2.71 -18.24 -6.27
C ASP A 80 2.04 -17.23 -7.21
N SER A 81 1.02 -16.51 -6.73
CA SER A 81 0.36 -15.45 -7.49
C SER A 81 1.33 -14.30 -7.78
N ARG A 82 2.15 -13.89 -6.81
CA ARG A 82 3.16 -12.85 -7.00
C ARG A 82 4.18 -13.23 -8.07
N ALA A 83 4.65 -14.47 -8.06
CA ALA A 83 5.56 -14.99 -9.08
C ALA A 83 4.92 -15.03 -10.48
N HIS A 84 3.63 -15.39 -10.56
CA HIS A 84 2.89 -15.46 -11.82
C HIS A 84 2.64 -14.08 -12.43
N TYR A 85 2.15 -13.12 -11.63
CA TYR A 85 1.77 -11.79 -12.13
C TYR A 85 2.93 -10.79 -12.15
N ALA A 86 3.97 -11.01 -11.34
CA ALA A 86 5.21 -10.24 -11.31
C ALA A 86 5.00 -8.72 -11.36
N LEU A 87 4.10 -8.20 -10.53
CA LEU A 87 3.71 -6.78 -10.53
C LEU A 87 4.90 -5.84 -10.32
N GLU A 88 5.95 -6.29 -9.64
CA GLU A 88 7.18 -5.53 -9.46
C GLU A 88 7.87 -5.17 -10.78
N ARG A 89 7.65 -5.95 -11.84
CA ARG A 89 8.19 -5.63 -13.17
C ARG A 89 7.52 -4.40 -13.76
N LEU A 90 6.20 -4.27 -13.57
CA LEU A 90 5.44 -3.11 -14.02
C LEU A 90 5.91 -1.81 -13.32
N TRP A 91 6.29 -1.94 -12.05
CA TRP A 91 6.73 -0.82 -11.21
C TRP A 91 8.24 -0.80 -10.99
N SER A 92 9.02 -1.35 -11.94
CA SER A 92 10.47 -1.47 -11.79
C SER A 92 11.20 -0.12 -11.70
N ASP A 93 10.62 0.93 -12.31
CA ASP A 93 11.12 2.31 -12.24
C ASP A 93 10.68 3.04 -10.96
N ALA A 94 9.83 2.43 -10.13
CA ALA A 94 9.33 3.06 -8.90
C ALA A 94 10.40 3.06 -7.82
N GLN A 95 10.52 4.19 -7.11
CA GLN A 95 11.44 4.27 -5.98
C GLN A 95 10.94 3.39 -4.84
N ARG A 96 11.77 2.43 -4.40
CA ARG A 96 11.49 1.64 -3.21
C ARG A 96 11.68 2.48 -1.95
N VAL A 97 10.66 2.52 -1.10
CA VAL A 97 10.73 3.13 0.23
C VAL A 97 11.15 2.04 1.21
N PRO A 98 12.23 2.25 2.00
CA PRO A 98 12.65 1.29 3.01
C PRO A 98 11.51 1.04 4.01
N VAL A 99 11.17 -0.24 4.18
CA VAL A 99 10.30 -0.68 5.28
C VAL A 99 11.22 -0.91 6.46
N PRO A 100 10.95 -0.31 7.63
CA PRO A 100 11.74 -0.64 8.81
C PRO A 100 11.49 -2.10 9.15
N ASP A 101 12.58 -2.87 9.23
CA ASP A 101 12.54 -4.15 9.92
C ASP A 101 12.06 -3.92 11.37
N GLU A 102 11.46 -4.94 11.98
CA GLU A 102 11.05 -4.88 13.39
C GLU A 102 12.19 -4.46 14.35
N SER A 103 13.44 -4.52 13.90
CA SER A 103 14.65 -4.07 14.63
C SER A 103 14.97 -2.56 14.53
N SER A 104 14.27 -1.76 13.71
CA SER A 104 14.60 -0.35 13.50
C SER A 104 13.37 0.55 13.31
N ALA A 105 12.35 0.41 14.15
CA ALA A 105 11.16 1.26 14.10
C ALA A 105 11.43 2.69 14.61
N VAL A 106 11.91 3.58 13.73
CA VAL A 106 11.71 5.03 13.86
C VAL A 106 11.28 5.56 12.49
N ILE A 107 9.98 5.51 12.18
CA ILE A 107 9.43 6.13 10.97
C ILE A 107 9.15 7.60 11.27
N THR A 108 9.93 8.50 10.69
CA THR A 108 9.55 9.91 10.60
C THR A 108 8.57 10.08 9.44
N PRO A 109 7.40 10.70 9.63
CA PRO A 109 6.42 10.87 8.57
C PRO A 109 6.97 11.76 7.44
N PRO A 110 6.71 11.45 6.16
CA PRO A 110 7.12 12.28 5.05
C PRO A 110 6.43 13.65 5.13
N LYS A 111 7.21 14.73 5.00
CA LYS A 111 6.69 16.10 5.04
C LYS A 111 5.74 16.34 3.87
N ARG A 112 4.44 16.44 4.17
CA ARG A 112 3.40 16.84 3.21
C ARG A 112 3.74 18.23 2.66
N ARG A 113 4.14 18.32 1.38
CA ARG A 113 4.38 19.60 0.71
C ARG A 113 3.04 20.28 0.46
N LEU A 114 2.72 21.30 1.27
CA LEU A 114 1.57 22.17 1.02
C LEU A 114 1.82 22.95 -0.29
N VAL A 115 1.13 22.59 -1.36
CA VAL A 115 1.07 23.43 -2.57
C VAL A 115 0.21 24.65 -2.23
N ARG A 116 0.83 25.83 -2.15
CA ARG A 116 0.10 27.09 -2.03
C ARG A 116 -0.68 27.33 -3.33
N LYS A 117 -2.02 27.26 -3.29
CA LYS A 117 -2.86 27.73 -4.39
C LYS A 117 -2.74 29.27 -4.48
N ALA A 118 -2.24 29.77 -5.61
CA ALA A 118 -2.33 31.19 -5.96
C ALA A 118 -3.79 31.52 -6.31
N ASN A 119 -4.34 32.55 -5.68
CA ASN A 119 -5.68 33.06 -5.94
C ASN A 119 -5.56 34.34 -6.79
N PRO A 120 -6.13 34.43 -8.01
CA PRO A 120 -6.21 35.70 -8.71
C PRO A 120 -7.44 36.47 -8.19
N GLN A 121 -7.22 37.38 -7.24
CA GLN A 121 -8.25 38.37 -6.90
C GLN A 121 -8.24 39.50 -7.94
N LYS A 122 -9.43 39.68 -8.52
CA LYS A 122 -9.96 40.82 -9.28
C LYS A 122 -9.29 42.16 -9.01
N THR A 123 -9.09 42.96 -10.06
CA THR A 123 -9.04 44.42 -9.94
C THR A 123 -9.80 45.05 -11.11
N VAL A 124 -10.94 45.65 -10.71
CA VAL A 124 -11.73 46.78 -11.25
C VAL A 124 -11.92 46.90 -12.76
#